data_AF-A0A1Y0RLD1-F1
#
_entry.id   AF-A0A1Y0RLD1-F1
#
_cell.length_a   1.000
_cell.length_b   1.000
_cell.length_c   1.000
_cell.angle_alpha   90.00
_cell.angle_beta   90.00
_cell.angle_gamma   90.00
#
_symmetry.space_group_name_H-M   'P 1'
#
loop_
_entity.id
_entity.type
_entity.pdbx_description
1 polymer ?
#
loop_
_entity_poly.entity_id
_entity_poly.type
_entity_poly.pdbx_seq_one_letter_code
_entity_poly.pdbx_strand_id
1 'polypeptide(L)'
;MSIQKLSPVLAQTYENFPKGRFISLVVLRKTQSETIFRTEGSGEPICSEFVQAGINDEDIIQRLVMTKRKQVAPERRYGREHLRAHELLYTSKDGSLCSLNTNSPCEMCVDCFLYGFAAGGGGAQKSRIWTEDAFSVLPATEVLGERTINAIYENGTMRDQNGNASTALNTSEYIKPGVHFLDIVTLKDVTADELRYVIGNILYTSRYGAVSSRVGRMENAILGIFGSIAELPSSLELVQAVYDALEKPLEHPMNTKRLTEKAKEVLSSWKNKRGVSVSLSDEELASVMTDVDNHWSAEERDNFLKRLSQSYEPFRQVPAESKKGKSKGKKAPVEVES
;
A
#
# COMPACT_ATOMS: atom_id res chain seq x y z
N MET A 1 -18.86 -7.83 -17.22
CA MET A 1 -20.00 -7.03 -16.70
C MET A 1 -20.01 -6.99 -15.16
N SER A 2 -18.86 -6.96 -14.47
CA SER A 2 -18.85 -7.13 -13.00
C SER A 2 -18.46 -5.87 -12.23
N ILE A 3 -17.59 -5.01 -12.79
CA ILE A 3 -17.34 -3.67 -12.21
C ILE A 3 -18.59 -2.79 -12.20
N GLN A 4 -19.55 -3.05 -13.10
CA GLN A 4 -20.83 -2.35 -13.18
C GLN A 4 -21.67 -2.51 -11.92
N LYS A 5 -21.52 -3.62 -11.18
CA LYS A 5 -22.22 -3.83 -9.91
C LYS A 5 -21.76 -2.86 -8.83
N LEU A 6 -20.53 -2.37 -8.93
CA LEU A 6 -19.98 -1.34 -8.05
C LEU A 6 -20.40 0.08 -8.48
N SER A 7 -21.08 0.27 -9.61
CA SER A 7 -21.49 1.61 -10.09
C SER A 7 -22.21 2.47 -9.05
N PRO A 8 -23.09 1.94 -8.17
CA PRO A 8 -23.76 2.75 -7.14
C PRO A 8 -22.79 3.39 -6.14
N VAL A 9 -21.60 2.79 -5.96
CA VAL A 9 -20.57 3.25 -5.01
C VAL A 9 -19.31 3.77 -5.70
N LEU A 10 -19.25 3.75 -7.04
CA LEU A 10 -18.18 4.37 -7.80
C LEU A 10 -18.52 5.83 -8.10
N ALA A 11 -17.52 6.71 -7.98
CA ALA A 11 -17.63 8.06 -8.48
C ALA A 11 -17.58 8.06 -10.02
N GLN A 12 -18.38 8.91 -10.66
CA GLN A 12 -18.35 9.08 -12.12
C GLN A 12 -17.11 9.85 -12.58
N THR A 13 -16.66 10.80 -11.78
CA THR A 13 -15.45 11.60 -11.97
C THR A 13 -14.86 11.95 -10.61
N TYR A 14 -13.64 12.48 -10.58
CA TYR A 14 -13.06 13.02 -9.36
C TYR A 14 -13.89 14.20 -8.84
N GLU A 15 -14.11 14.26 -7.53
CA GLU A 15 -14.88 15.33 -6.87
C GLU A 15 -14.07 15.84 -5.67
N ASN A 16 -13.92 17.16 -5.54
CA ASN A 16 -13.22 17.76 -4.39
C ASN A 16 -14.00 17.56 -3.07
N PHE A 17 -15.33 17.50 -3.16
CA PHE A 17 -16.19 17.30 -2.01
C PHE A 17 -16.54 15.81 -1.89
N PRO A 18 -16.11 15.14 -0.81
CA PRO A 18 -16.34 13.71 -0.62
C PRO A 18 -17.84 13.43 -0.44
N LYS A 19 -18.31 12.31 -1.00
CA LYS A 19 -19.71 11.87 -0.93
C LYS A 19 -19.92 10.62 -0.09
N GLY A 20 -18.85 10.11 0.54
CA GLY A 20 -18.94 8.99 1.47
C GLY A 20 -19.20 7.67 0.78
N ARG A 21 -18.68 7.49 -0.44
CA ARG A 21 -18.71 6.20 -1.14
C ARG A 21 -17.45 5.42 -0.77
N PHE A 22 -17.59 4.21 -0.26
CA PHE A 22 -16.46 3.38 0.16
C PHE A 22 -16.42 2.09 -0.64
N ILE A 23 -15.23 1.73 -1.12
CA ILE A 23 -14.93 0.43 -1.70
C ILE A 23 -13.83 -0.21 -0.87
N SER A 24 -14.12 -1.33 -0.23
CA SER A 24 -13.14 -2.05 0.58
C SER A 24 -12.64 -3.27 -0.16
N LEU A 25 -11.32 -3.40 -0.28
CA LEU A 25 -10.62 -4.53 -0.86
C LEU A 25 -10.06 -5.38 0.27
N VAL A 26 -10.43 -6.66 0.34
CA VAL A 26 -9.83 -7.59 1.29
C VAL A 26 -8.64 -8.25 0.62
N VAL A 27 -7.44 -8.05 1.17
CA VAL A 27 -6.17 -8.44 0.55
C VAL A 27 -5.52 -9.54 1.38
N LEU A 28 -5.19 -10.65 0.71
CA LEU A 28 -4.33 -11.70 1.23
C LEU A 28 -2.93 -11.50 0.66
N ARG A 29 -1.93 -11.44 1.53
CA ARG A 29 -0.52 -11.30 1.14
C ARG A 29 0.29 -12.47 1.66
N LYS A 30 0.91 -13.24 0.77
CA LYS A 30 1.70 -14.43 1.12
C LYS A 30 3.18 -14.17 0.84
N THR A 31 4.04 -14.36 1.84
CA THR A 31 5.49 -14.34 1.62
C THR A 31 5.92 -15.52 0.73
N GLN A 32 6.72 -15.25 -0.29
CA GLN A 32 7.26 -16.25 -1.21
C GLN A 32 8.77 -16.46 -1.02
N SER A 33 9.43 -15.51 -0.37
CA SER A 33 10.79 -15.63 0.12
C SER A 33 10.83 -15.19 1.58
N GLU A 34 12.01 -15.29 2.20
CA GLU A 34 12.29 -14.60 3.46
C GLU A 34 11.90 -13.12 3.32
N THR A 35 11.32 -12.51 4.36
CA THR A 35 10.98 -11.08 4.37
C THR A 35 11.37 -10.45 5.71
N ILE A 36 11.62 -9.15 5.71
CA ILE A 36 12.04 -8.41 6.91
C ILE A 36 11.25 -7.13 6.99
N PHE A 37 10.44 -7.00 8.05
CA PHE A 37 9.65 -5.81 8.35
C PHE A 37 10.09 -5.21 9.69
N ARG A 38 10.97 -4.21 9.67
CA ARG A 38 11.43 -3.49 10.87
C ARG A 38 11.03 -2.02 10.85
N THR A 39 10.79 -1.42 12.01
CA THR A 39 10.82 0.04 12.17
C THR A 39 12.27 0.49 11.94
N GLU A 40 12.47 1.69 11.40
CA GLU A 40 13.70 2.06 10.67
C GLU A 40 15.00 1.86 11.49
N GLY A 41 15.98 1.10 10.98
CA GLY A 41 17.28 0.89 11.62
C GLY A 41 17.77 -0.56 11.54
N SER A 42 19.10 -0.76 11.59
CA SER A 42 19.68 -2.10 11.73
C SER A 42 19.71 -2.49 13.20
N GLY A 43 18.85 -3.44 13.62
CA GLY A 43 18.89 -4.02 14.97
C GLY A 43 17.56 -3.99 15.72
N GLU A 44 16.54 -3.27 15.22
CA GLU A 44 15.21 -3.33 15.83
C GLU A 44 14.53 -4.68 15.54
N PRO A 45 13.72 -5.20 16.48
CA PRO A 45 12.92 -6.40 16.26
C PRO A 45 11.99 -6.27 15.06
N ILE A 46 11.55 -7.42 14.54
CA ILE A 46 10.47 -7.42 13.55
C ILE A 46 9.20 -6.81 14.16
N CYS A 47 8.54 -5.94 13.39
CA CYS A 47 7.29 -5.31 13.80
C CYS A 47 6.26 -6.37 14.16
N SER A 48 5.81 -6.34 15.41
CA SER A 48 4.87 -7.29 15.98
C SER A 48 4.11 -6.64 17.11
N GLU A 49 2.89 -7.11 17.35
CA GLU A 49 1.99 -6.57 18.38
C GLU A 49 1.28 -7.71 19.11
N PHE A 50 1.07 -7.54 20.42
CA PHE A 50 0.27 -8.46 21.23
C PHE A 50 -1.20 -8.13 21.07
N VAL A 51 -1.99 -9.10 20.61
CA VAL A 51 -3.43 -8.97 20.39
C VAL A 51 -4.14 -10.26 20.77
N GLN A 52 -5.46 -10.20 20.96
CA GLN A 52 -6.28 -11.40 21.08
C GLN A 52 -6.18 -12.24 19.80
N ALA A 53 -6.11 -13.55 19.97
CA ALA A 53 -5.96 -14.50 18.89
C ALA A 53 -7.20 -14.48 17.99
N GLY A 54 -8.39 -14.51 18.57
CA GLY A 54 -9.66 -14.48 17.88
C GLY A 54 -10.54 -13.30 18.28
N ILE A 55 -11.77 -13.29 17.76
CA ILE A 55 -12.83 -12.43 18.30
C ILE A 55 -13.41 -13.10 19.55
N ASN A 56 -13.55 -14.42 19.51
CA ASN A 56 -14.06 -15.24 20.61
C ASN A 56 -12.94 -15.90 21.39
N ASP A 57 -11.78 -16.13 20.76
CA ASP A 57 -10.58 -16.61 21.43
C ASP A 57 -9.80 -15.45 22.06
N GLU A 58 -9.87 -15.35 23.39
CA GLU A 58 -9.24 -14.29 24.18
C GLU A 58 -7.75 -14.53 24.46
N ASP A 59 -7.17 -15.64 24.00
CA ASP A 59 -5.73 -15.91 24.18
C ASP A 59 -4.90 -14.79 23.56
N ILE A 60 -3.90 -14.30 24.31
CA ILE A 60 -3.02 -13.24 23.83
C ILE A 60 -1.87 -13.87 23.05
N ILE A 61 -1.80 -13.54 21.76
CA ILE A 61 -0.69 -13.95 20.90
C ILE A 61 0.01 -12.73 20.32
N GLN A 62 1.30 -12.89 20.05
CA GLN A 62 2.04 -11.88 19.31
C GLN A 62 1.84 -12.12 17.81
N ARG A 63 1.30 -11.16 17.06
CA ARG A 63 1.18 -11.23 15.60
C ARG A 63 2.26 -10.37 14.95
N LEU A 64 2.75 -10.79 13.77
CA LEU A 64 3.58 -9.93 12.95
C LEU A 64 2.72 -8.84 12.31
N VAL A 65 3.29 -7.64 12.20
CA VAL A 65 2.61 -6.45 11.70
C VAL A 65 3.35 -5.88 10.50
N MET A 66 2.66 -5.84 9.36
CA MET A 66 3.12 -5.15 8.18
C MET A 66 2.52 -3.75 8.16
N THR A 67 3.30 -2.77 8.64
CA THR A 67 2.78 -1.41 8.82
C THR A 67 2.32 -0.77 7.52
N LYS A 68 1.32 0.10 7.60
CA LYS A 68 0.75 0.87 6.48
C LYS A 68 1.80 1.39 5.50
N ARG A 69 2.85 2.05 6.01
CA ARG A 69 3.92 2.65 5.19
C ARG A 69 4.66 1.60 4.37
N LYS A 70 4.87 0.39 4.91
CA LYS A 70 5.54 -0.72 4.22
C LYS A 70 4.66 -1.39 3.17
N GLN A 71 3.34 -1.27 3.28
CA GLN A 71 2.39 -1.73 2.27
C GLN A 71 2.27 -0.73 1.12
N VAL A 72 1.90 0.51 1.45
CA VAL A 72 1.57 1.53 0.45
C VAL A 72 2.80 2.01 -0.32
N ALA A 73 3.98 2.13 0.31
CA ALA A 73 5.15 2.68 -0.36
C ALA A 73 5.61 1.88 -1.60
N PRO A 74 5.78 0.54 -1.55
CA PRO A 74 6.13 -0.23 -2.75
C PRO A 74 5.00 -0.23 -3.81
N GLU A 75 3.73 -0.32 -3.40
CA GLU A 75 2.58 -0.27 -4.32
C GLU A 75 2.50 1.06 -5.07
N ARG A 76 2.71 2.15 -4.33
CA ARG A 76 2.79 3.49 -4.88
C ARG A 76 3.98 3.66 -5.82
N ARG A 77 5.15 3.09 -5.49
CA ARG A 77 6.32 3.10 -6.37
C ARG A 77 6.06 2.37 -7.68
N TYR A 78 5.42 1.20 -7.62
CA TYR A 78 5.05 0.44 -8.82
C TYR A 78 4.17 1.26 -9.76
N GLY A 79 3.07 1.84 -9.26
CA GLY A 79 2.20 2.69 -10.08
C GLY A 79 2.95 3.88 -10.69
N ARG A 80 3.84 4.52 -9.91
CA ARG A 80 4.67 5.64 -10.39
C ARG A 80 5.73 5.24 -11.41
N GLU A 81 6.26 4.02 -11.38
CA GLU A 81 7.15 3.50 -12.42
C GLU A 81 6.44 3.50 -13.77
N HIS A 82 5.18 3.06 -13.80
CA HIS A 82 4.35 3.10 -15.01
C HIS A 82 3.95 4.52 -15.40
N LEU A 83 3.53 5.37 -14.45
CA LEU A 83 3.29 6.78 -14.77
C LEU A 83 4.54 7.45 -15.37
N ARG A 84 5.74 7.07 -14.93
CA ARG A 84 7.00 7.58 -15.50
C ARG A 84 7.28 7.02 -16.89
N ALA A 85 7.13 5.70 -17.07
CA ALA A 85 7.37 5.03 -18.34
C ALA A 85 6.43 5.54 -19.45
N HIS A 86 5.24 6.02 -19.07
CA HIS A 86 4.23 6.56 -19.98
C HIS A 86 4.19 8.11 -20.00
N GLU A 87 5.19 8.79 -19.43
CA GLU A 87 5.32 10.26 -19.44
C GLU A 87 4.16 11.03 -18.76
N LEU A 88 3.55 10.43 -17.74
CA LEU A 88 2.39 10.96 -16.98
C LEU A 88 2.78 11.53 -15.61
N LEU A 89 4.07 11.75 -15.37
CA LEU A 89 4.57 12.51 -14.22
C LEU A 89 4.84 13.95 -14.61
N TYR A 90 4.45 14.88 -13.75
CA TYR A 90 4.60 16.31 -13.99
C TYR A 90 5.74 16.91 -13.17
N THR A 91 6.24 18.04 -13.62
CA THR A 91 7.26 18.83 -12.92
C THR A 91 6.65 19.52 -11.70
N SER A 92 7.36 19.46 -10.57
CA SER A 92 6.98 20.18 -9.35
C SER A 92 7.37 21.66 -9.43
N LYS A 93 7.01 22.42 -8.39
CA LYS A 93 7.34 23.86 -8.28
C LYS A 93 8.86 24.11 -8.29
N ASP A 94 9.67 23.13 -7.89
CA ASP A 94 11.13 23.22 -7.86
C ASP A 94 11.78 22.84 -9.19
N GLY A 95 11.01 22.63 -10.26
CA GLY A 95 11.53 22.26 -11.58
C GLY A 95 11.97 20.80 -11.71
N SER A 96 11.83 20.00 -10.67
CA SER A 96 12.14 18.56 -10.69
C SER A 96 10.92 17.72 -11.07
N LEU A 97 11.13 16.59 -11.74
CA LEU A 97 10.05 15.63 -12.00
C LEU A 97 9.48 15.12 -10.67
N CYS A 98 8.15 14.96 -10.59
CA CYS A 98 7.50 14.46 -9.39
C CYS A 98 8.22 13.22 -8.83
N SER A 99 8.51 13.27 -7.53
CA SER A 99 9.25 12.24 -6.81
C SER A 99 8.65 12.05 -5.41
N LEU A 100 8.89 10.88 -4.81
CA LEU A 100 8.46 10.61 -3.43
C LEU A 100 9.47 11.21 -2.46
N ASN A 101 8.99 11.65 -1.29
CA ASN A 101 9.81 12.14 -0.18
C ASN A 101 10.71 13.37 -0.49
N THR A 102 10.37 14.16 -1.51
CA THR A 102 11.14 15.37 -1.88
C THR A 102 10.52 16.68 -1.37
N ASN A 103 9.48 16.61 -0.53
CA ASN A 103 8.68 17.76 -0.05
C ASN A 103 8.15 18.68 -1.16
N SER A 104 8.20 18.21 -2.42
CA SER A 104 7.86 18.96 -3.63
C SER A 104 7.00 18.09 -4.56
N PRO A 105 5.76 17.77 -4.14
CA PRO A 105 4.83 17.05 -5.01
C PRO A 105 4.47 17.92 -6.23
N CYS A 106 4.13 17.27 -7.36
CA CYS A 106 3.70 18.02 -8.55
C CYS A 106 2.24 18.47 -8.49
N GLU A 107 1.45 17.96 -7.54
CA GLU A 107 0.04 18.32 -7.34
C GLU A 107 -0.88 18.00 -8.56
N MET A 108 -0.37 17.31 -9.59
CA MET A 108 -1.06 17.10 -10.88
C MET A 108 -1.18 15.64 -11.33
N CYS A 109 -0.27 14.76 -10.91
CA CYS A 109 -0.29 13.36 -11.34
C CYS A 109 -1.37 12.56 -10.57
N VAL A 110 -1.82 11.47 -11.18
CA VAL A 110 -2.79 10.52 -10.60
C VAL A 110 -2.40 10.10 -9.18
N ASP A 111 -1.10 9.87 -8.97
CA ASP A 111 -0.55 9.50 -7.67
C ASP A 111 -0.77 10.57 -6.58
N CYS A 112 -0.59 11.86 -6.90
CA CYS A 112 -0.86 12.96 -5.99
C CYS A 112 -2.36 13.04 -5.63
N PHE A 113 -3.25 12.86 -6.60
CA PHE A 113 -4.70 12.91 -6.38
C PHE A 113 -5.26 11.72 -5.58
N LEU A 114 -4.68 10.52 -5.74
CA LEU A 114 -5.14 9.31 -5.05
C LEU A 114 -4.48 9.10 -3.69
N TYR A 115 -3.16 9.06 -3.65
CA TYR A 115 -2.40 8.78 -2.42
C TYR A 115 -2.17 10.03 -1.57
N GLY A 116 -2.54 11.21 -2.07
CA GLY A 116 -2.41 12.47 -1.38
C GLY A 116 -1.00 13.05 -1.41
N PHE A 117 -0.93 14.31 -1.01
CA PHE A 117 0.31 15.08 -0.88
C PHE A 117 0.14 16.22 0.13
N ALA A 118 1.27 16.70 0.65
CA ALA A 118 1.33 17.92 1.44
C ALA A 118 2.40 18.83 0.83
N ALA A 119 2.01 20.00 0.34
CA ALA A 119 2.92 21.03 -0.13
C ALA A 119 2.90 22.21 0.85
N GLY A 120 4.08 22.69 1.25
CA GLY A 120 4.21 23.77 2.24
C GLY A 120 3.62 25.12 1.84
N GLY A 121 3.12 25.26 0.60
CA GLY A 121 2.51 26.48 0.06
C GLY A 121 0.97 26.52 0.07
N GLY A 122 0.30 25.67 0.87
CA GLY A 122 -1.16 25.70 1.06
C GLY A 122 -1.95 24.66 0.26
N GLY A 123 -1.32 23.93 -0.65
CA GLY A 123 -1.91 22.77 -1.32
C GLY A 123 -1.70 21.50 -0.50
N ALA A 124 -2.77 20.92 0.04
CA ALA A 124 -2.72 19.62 0.69
C ALA A 124 -3.94 18.79 0.30
N GLN A 125 -3.69 17.56 -0.14
CA GLN A 125 -4.72 16.60 -0.50
C GLN A 125 -4.56 15.36 0.39
N LYS A 126 -5.63 14.98 1.11
CA LYS A 126 -5.64 13.73 1.89
C LYS A 126 -5.70 12.53 0.93
N SER A 127 -5.07 11.44 1.34
CA SER A 127 -5.19 10.16 0.62
C SER A 127 -6.66 9.71 0.58
N ARG A 128 -7.11 9.26 -0.58
CA ARG A 128 -8.37 8.53 -0.78
C ARG A 128 -8.20 7.02 -0.62
N ILE A 129 -6.95 6.57 -0.44
CA ILE A 129 -6.60 5.17 -0.17
C ILE A 129 -6.23 5.08 1.31
N TRP A 130 -7.07 4.38 2.05
CA TRP A 130 -6.95 4.15 3.48
C TRP A 130 -6.54 2.71 3.68
N THR A 131 -5.48 2.52 4.45
CA THR A 131 -4.88 1.23 4.71
C THR A 131 -4.52 1.21 6.19
N GLU A 132 -4.89 0.12 6.83
CA GLU A 132 -4.49 -0.20 8.19
C GLU A 132 -3.20 -1.03 8.14
N ASP A 133 -2.82 -1.60 9.28
CA ASP A 133 -1.72 -2.54 9.33
C ASP A 133 -2.22 -3.95 8.97
N ALA A 134 -1.43 -4.68 8.17
CA ALA A 134 -1.73 -6.07 7.88
C ALA A 134 -1.17 -6.97 8.98
N PHE A 135 -1.97 -7.92 9.43
CA PHE A 135 -1.59 -8.83 10.51
C PHE A 135 -1.33 -10.23 9.99
N SER A 136 -0.30 -10.91 10.52
CA SER A 136 -0.08 -12.32 10.23
C SER A 136 -1.21 -13.17 10.81
N VAL A 137 -1.64 -14.21 10.09
CA VAL A 137 -2.67 -15.16 10.56
C VAL A 137 -2.14 -16.08 11.67
N LEU A 138 -0.88 -16.49 11.58
CA LEU A 138 -0.21 -17.26 12.63
C LEU A 138 0.50 -16.34 13.63
N PRO A 139 0.72 -16.80 14.89
CA PRO A 139 1.56 -16.12 15.86
C PRO A 139 3.01 -15.98 15.37
N ALA A 140 3.69 -14.91 15.80
CA ALA A 140 5.07 -14.57 15.47
C ALA A 140 6.04 -15.70 15.83
N THR A 141 5.82 -16.40 16.94
CA THR A 141 6.63 -17.53 17.41
C THR A 141 6.74 -18.67 16.40
N GLU A 142 5.71 -18.90 15.59
CA GLU A 142 5.68 -19.95 14.57
C GLU A 142 6.37 -19.52 13.27
N VAL A 143 6.32 -18.23 12.95
CA VAL A 143 6.63 -17.71 11.62
C VAL A 143 7.96 -16.96 11.54
N LEU A 144 8.58 -16.65 12.67
CA LEU A 144 9.91 -16.06 12.74
C LEU A 144 11.00 -17.14 12.67
N GLY A 145 12.08 -16.79 11.99
CA GLY A 145 13.33 -17.53 11.99
C GLY A 145 14.50 -16.56 12.21
N GLU A 146 15.63 -17.10 12.67
CA GLU A 146 16.85 -16.33 12.86
C GLU A 146 17.93 -16.81 11.88
N ARG A 147 18.68 -15.87 11.32
CA ARG A 147 19.84 -16.17 10.50
C ARG A 147 21.05 -15.40 10.99
N THR A 148 22.06 -16.12 11.42
CA THR A 148 23.36 -15.53 11.74
C THR A 148 24.16 -15.38 10.46
N ILE A 149 24.36 -14.13 10.02
CA ILE A 149 25.26 -13.84 8.90
C ILE A 149 26.68 -13.77 9.47
N ASN A 150 27.56 -14.64 8.95
CA ASN A 150 28.99 -14.60 9.22
C ASN A 150 29.67 -14.02 7.98
N ALA A 151 30.22 -12.81 8.06
CA ALA A 151 31.13 -12.34 7.02
C ALA A 151 32.57 -12.77 7.36
N ILE A 152 33.10 -13.66 6.54
CA ILE A 152 34.51 -14.07 6.55
C ILE A 152 35.37 -12.98 5.87
N TYR A 153 36.59 -12.80 6.33
CA TYR A 153 37.59 -12.00 5.62
C TYR A 153 38.02 -12.72 4.33
N GLU A 154 38.68 -12.00 3.43
CA GLU A 154 39.14 -12.52 2.13
C GLU A 154 40.07 -13.74 2.27
N ASN A 155 40.76 -13.87 3.41
CA ASN A 155 41.57 -15.03 3.77
C ASN A 155 40.74 -16.28 4.17
N GLY A 156 39.42 -16.24 4.07
CA GLY A 156 38.51 -17.33 4.44
C GLY A 156 38.32 -17.51 5.96
N THR A 157 38.91 -16.65 6.79
CA THR A 157 38.84 -16.77 8.24
C THR A 157 37.89 -15.73 8.85
N MET A 158 37.40 -16.00 10.06
CA MET A 158 36.65 -15.03 10.86
C MET A 158 37.56 -14.01 11.55
N ARG A 159 38.85 -13.92 11.21
CA ARG A 159 39.79 -12.98 11.83
C ARG A 159 40.51 -12.13 10.79
N ASP A 160 40.72 -10.86 11.12
CA ASP A 160 41.55 -9.97 10.31
C ASP A 160 43.04 -10.37 10.40
N GLN A 161 43.90 -9.67 9.65
CA GLN A 161 45.34 -9.90 9.66
C GLN A 161 46.00 -9.64 11.03
N ASN A 162 45.30 -8.94 11.93
CA ASN A 162 45.74 -8.61 13.29
C ASN A 162 45.15 -9.57 14.35
N GLY A 163 44.41 -10.59 13.93
CA GLY A 163 43.77 -11.56 14.82
C GLY A 163 42.46 -11.09 15.46
N ASN A 164 41.92 -9.92 15.09
CA ASN A 164 40.62 -9.45 15.57
C ASN A 164 39.49 -10.24 14.92
N ALA A 165 38.50 -10.66 15.71
CA ALA A 165 37.33 -11.34 15.17
C ALA A 165 36.50 -10.40 14.28
N SER A 166 35.91 -10.94 13.22
CA SER A 166 35.01 -10.25 12.31
C SER A 166 33.85 -9.65 13.10
N THR A 167 33.68 -8.34 12.96
CA THR A 167 32.55 -7.59 13.56
C THR A 167 31.24 -7.80 12.78
N ALA A 168 31.29 -8.54 11.67
CA ALA A 168 30.14 -8.85 10.82
C ALA A 168 29.44 -10.15 11.23
N LEU A 169 29.31 -10.39 12.53
CA LEU A 169 28.38 -11.34 13.13
C LEU A 169 27.08 -10.58 13.38
N ASN A 170 26.12 -10.71 12.47
CA ASN A 170 24.82 -10.06 12.62
C ASN A 170 23.72 -11.13 12.54
N THR A 171 23.07 -11.37 13.66
CA THR A 171 21.86 -12.21 13.69
C THR A 171 20.70 -11.35 13.22
N SER A 172 20.09 -11.75 12.12
CA SER A 172 18.92 -11.09 11.59
C SER A 172 17.73 -12.03 11.70
N GLU A 173 16.74 -11.61 12.48
CA GLU A 173 15.41 -12.20 12.38
C GLU A 173 14.84 -11.97 10.97
N TYR A 174 14.11 -12.96 10.47
CA TYR A 174 13.38 -12.90 9.22
C TYR A 174 12.04 -13.63 9.37
N ILE A 175 11.07 -13.22 8.55
CA ILE A 175 9.78 -13.87 8.41
C ILE A 175 9.95 -15.00 7.41
N LYS A 176 9.55 -16.22 7.79
CA LYS A 176 9.65 -17.42 6.93
C LYS A 176 8.86 -17.23 5.62
N PRO A 177 9.26 -17.88 4.52
CA PRO A 177 8.41 -18.02 3.33
C PRO A 177 7.11 -18.76 3.67
N GLY A 178 6.00 -18.44 3.01
CA GLY A 178 4.71 -19.10 3.20
C GLY A 178 3.86 -18.55 4.35
N VAL A 179 4.17 -17.35 4.84
CA VAL A 179 3.42 -16.64 5.90
C VAL A 179 2.36 -15.75 5.26
N HIS A 180 1.14 -15.80 5.80
CA HIS A 180 -0.02 -15.08 5.29
C HIS A 180 -0.34 -13.87 6.17
N PHE A 181 -0.51 -12.73 5.52
CA PHE A 181 -1.00 -11.49 6.11
C PHE A 181 -2.37 -11.16 5.52
N LEU A 182 -3.27 -10.67 6.36
CA LEU A 182 -4.58 -10.17 5.95
C LEU A 182 -4.65 -8.66 6.19
N ASP A 183 -5.20 -7.95 5.22
CA ASP A 183 -5.41 -6.50 5.24
C ASP A 183 -6.72 -6.10 4.55
N ILE A 184 -7.23 -4.93 4.91
CA ILE A 184 -8.37 -4.28 4.26
C ILE A 184 -7.90 -2.91 3.76
N VAL A 185 -7.95 -2.74 2.44
CA VAL A 185 -7.66 -1.48 1.75
C VAL A 185 -8.98 -0.79 1.43
N THR A 186 -9.27 0.32 2.09
CA THR A 186 -10.47 1.12 1.85
C THR A 186 -10.20 2.25 0.87
N LEU A 187 -10.99 2.32 -0.19
CA LEU A 187 -10.94 3.34 -1.22
C LEU A 187 -12.15 4.27 -1.09
N LYS A 188 -11.91 5.56 -0.92
CA LYS A 188 -12.95 6.55 -0.69
C LYS A 188 -13.19 7.39 -1.95
N ASP A 189 -14.45 7.46 -2.37
CA ASP A 189 -14.93 8.28 -3.47
C ASP A 189 -14.09 8.08 -4.75
N VAL A 190 -13.81 6.81 -5.09
CA VAL A 190 -12.98 6.45 -6.25
C VAL A 190 -13.79 6.18 -7.52
N THR A 191 -13.21 6.49 -8.66
CA THR A 191 -13.75 6.14 -9.98
C THR A 191 -13.36 4.72 -10.39
N ALA A 192 -13.98 4.20 -11.45
CA ALA A 192 -13.69 2.85 -11.94
C ALA A 192 -12.22 2.68 -12.38
N ASP A 193 -11.64 3.69 -13.05
CA ASP A 193 -10.26 3.64 -13.49
C ASP A 193 -9.27 3.81 -12.33
N GLU A 194 -9.63 4.60 -11.32
CA GLU A 194 -8.84 4.68 -10.08
C GLU A 194 -8.85 3.34 -9.33
N LEU A 195 -10.00 2.67 -9.24
CA LEU A 195 -10.11 1.33 -8.67
C LEU A 195 -9.19 0.34 -9.38
N ARG A 196 -9.22 0.30 -10.73
CA ARG A 196 -8.34 -0.56 -11.54
C ARG A 196 -6.86 -0.24 -11.32
N TYR A 197 -6.53 1.04 -11.22
CA TYR A 197 -5.16 1.48 -10.97
C TYR A 197 -4.66 1.00 -9.60
N VAL A 198 -5.49 1.12 -8.56
CA VAL A 198 -5.12 0.68 -7.21
C VAL A 198 -5.04 -0.85 -7.13
N ILE A 199 -6.00 -1.59 -7.68
CA ILE A 199 -5.94 -3.06 -7.68
C ILE A 199 -4.69 -3.54 -8.42
N GLY A 200 -4.36 -2.97 -9.58
CA GLY A 200 -3.14 -3.33 -10.31
C GLY A 200 -1.87 -3.01 -9.54
N ASN A 201 -1.80 -1.84 -8.88
CA ASN A 201 -0.66 -1.51 -8.01
C ASN A 201 -0.49 -2.54 -6.89
N ILE A 202 -1.56 -3.02 -6.27
CA ILE A 202 -1.50 -4.05 -5.23
C ILE A 202 -1.08 -5.40 -5.82
N LEU A 203 -1.75 -5.88 -6.86
CA LEU A 203 -1.55 -7.22 -7.42
C LEU A 203 -0.15 -7.40 -8.05
N TYR A 204 0.33 -6.40 -8.80
CA TYR A 204 1.60 -6.52 -9.51
C TYR A 204 2.82 -6.13 -8.67
N THR A 205 2.63 -5.55 -7.49
CA THR A 205 3.73 -5.33 -6.56
C THR A 205 4.13 -6.66 -5.93
N SER A 206 5.34 -7.14 -6.27
CA SER A 206 5.84 -8.43 -5.79
C SER A 206 6.94 -8.33 -4.75
N ARG A 207 7.41 -7.11 -4.43
CA ARG A 207 8.57 -6.87 -3.57
C ARG A 207 8.25 -5.89 -2.46
N TYR A 208 8.29 -6.38 -1.22
CA TYR A 208 8.04 -5.61 0.00
C TYR A 208 9.23 -5.67 0.95
N GLY A 209 9.42 -4.61 1.73
CA GLY A 209 10.53 -4.48 2.68
C GLY A 209 11.73 -3.70 2.15
N ALA A 210 12.70 -3.44 3.05
CA ALA A 210 13.83 -2.56 2.79
C ALA A 210 14.92 -3.20 1.90
N VAL A 211 15.14 -4.51 2.03
CA VAL A 211 16.16 -5.27 1.27
C VAL A 211 15.50 -6.03 0.11
N SER A 212 14.65 -5.34 -0.66
CA SER A 212 13.82 -5.92 -1.72
C SER A 212 14.62 -6.55 -2.88
N SER A 213 15.91 -6.22 -3.01
CA SER A 213 16.81 -6.79 -4.01
C SER A 213 17.25 -8.23 -3.72
N ARG A 214 17.17 -8.69 -2.45
CA ARG A 214 17.60 -10.03 -2.02
C ARG A 214 16.45 -10.86 -1.43
N VAL A 215 15.56 -10.21 -0.69
CA VAL A 215 14.46 -10.82 0.05
C VAL A 215 13.15 -10.07 -0.25
N GLY A 216 12.04 -10.41 0.42
CA GLY A 216 10.82 -9.62 0.32
C GLY A 216 9.86 -10.00 -0.82
N ARG A 217 10.03 -11.14 -1.50
CA ARG A 217 9.06 -11.57 -2.52
C ARG A 217 7.72 -11.92 -1.86
N MET A 218 6.64 -11.36 -2.38
CA MET A 218 5.29 -11.54 -1.88
C MET A 218 4.34 -11.74 -3.04
N GLU A 219 3.28 -12.49 -2.80
CA GLU A 219 2.14 -12.67 -3.70
C GLU A 219 0.91 -12.07 -3.05
N ASN A 220 0.22 -11.18 -3.76
CA ASN A 220 -1.01 -10.54 -3.30
C ASN A 220 -2.21 -11.12 -4.03
N ALA A 221 -3.31 -11.32 -3.33
CA ALA A 221 -4.59 -11.72 -3.89
C ALA A 221 -5.72 -10.89 -3.28
N ILE A 222 -6.70 -10.49 -4.08
CA ILE A 222 -7.93 -9.89 -3.58
C ILE A 222 -8.91 -11.01 -3.26
N LEU A 223 -9.34 -11.12 -2.01
CA LEU A 223 -10.30 -12.12 -1.54
C LEU A 223 -11.76 -11.67 -1.66
N GLY A 224 -11.99 -10.36 -1.68
CA GLY A 224 -13.33 -9.79 -1.77
C GLY A 224 -13.31 -8.29 -2.04
N ILE A 225 -14.36 -7.80 -2.68
CA ILE A 225 -14.61 -6.37 -2.92
C ILE A 225 -16.01 -6.03 -2.43
N PHE A 226 -16.10 -4.99 -1.61
CA PHE A 226 -17.33 -4.53 -0.99
C PHE A 226 -17.56 -3.05 -1.28
N GLY A 227 -18.80 -2.70 -1.61
CA GLY A 227 -19.27 -1.33 -1.69
C GLY A 227 -20.13 -0.99 -0.47
N SER A 228 -19.86 0.14 0.17
CA SER A 228 -20.50 0.54 1.42
C SER A 228 -20.55 2.05 1.61
N ILE A 229 -21.29 2.50 2.63
CA ILE A 229 -21.32 3.90 3.09
C ILE A 229 -20.37 4.19 4.26
N ALA A 230 -19.63 3.17 4.72
CA ALA A 230 -18.65 3.24 5.80
C ALA A 230 -17.55 2.20 5.59
N GLU A 231 -16.48 2.24 6.38
CA GLU A 231 -15.42 1.23 6.35
C GLU A 231 -15.96 -0.14 6.80
N LEU A 232 -15.40 -1.20 6.22
CA LEU A 232 -15.59 -2.56 6.73
C LEU A 232 -15.04 -2.70 8.17
N PRO A 233 -15.27 -3.85 8.84
CA PRO A 233 -14.46 -4.24 10.00
C PRO A 233 -12.97 -4.06 9.75
N SER A 234 -12.20 -3.77 10.81
CA SER A 234 -10.76 -3.52 10.72
C SER A 234 -9.95 -4.73 10.23
N SER A 235 -8.70 -4.51 9.81
CA SER A 235 -7.75 -5.58 9.46
C SER A 235 -7.48 -6.51 10.65
N LEU A 236 -7.54 -5.98 11.88
CA LEU A 236 -7.44 -6.78 13.10
C LEU A 236 -8.69 -7.65 13.33
N GLU A 237 -9.89 -7.08 13.20
CA GLU A 237 -11.14 -7.84 13.27
C GLU A 237 -11.19 -8.95 12.20
N LEU A 238 -10.66 -8.68 11.00
CA LEU A 238 -10.54 -9.69 9.92
C LEU A 238 -9.69 -10.87 10.36
N VAL A 239 -8.44 -10.61 10.78
CA VAL A 239 -7.49 -11.69 11.10
C VAL A 239 -7.98 -12.51 12.29
N GLN A 240 -8.62 -11.87 13.26
CA GLN A 240 -9.20 -12.52 14.43
C GLN A 240 -10.41 -13.39 14.07
N ALA A 241 -11.32 -12.90 13.24
CA ALA A 241 -12.45 -13.69 12.76
C ALA A 241 -12.00 -14.90 11.93
N VAL A 242 -10.96 -14.72 11.11
CA VAL A 242 -10.38 -15.83 10.33
C VAL A 242 -9.67 -16.83 11.23
N TYR A 243 -8.97 -16.37 12.26
CA TYR A 243 -8.35 -17.24 13.25
C TYR A 243 -9.38 -18.13 13.97
N ASP A 244 -10.51 -17.56 14.40
CA ASP A 244 -11.61 -18.32 15.01
C ASP A 244 -12.22 -19.37 14.07
N ALA A 245 -12.26 -19.07 12.76
CA ALA A 245 -12.84 -19.97 11.76
C ALA A 245 -11.92 -21.12 11.33
N LEU A 246 -10.63 -21.07 11.70
CA LEU A 246 -9.65 -22.10 11.37
C LEU A 246 -9.65 -23.22 12.42
N GLU A 247 -9.52 -24.46 11.97
CA GLU A 247 -9.40 -25.61 12.88
C GLU A 247 -7.99 -25.67 13.49
N LYS A 248 -7.93 -25.87 14.80
CA LYS A 248 -6.70 -25.95 15.60
C LYS A 248 -6.17 -27.40 15.65
N PRO A 249 -4.85 -27.62 15.83
CA PRO A 249 -3.79 -26.61 15.97
C PRO A 249 -3.43 -25.91 14.65
N LEU A 250 -2.96 -24.67 14.75
CA LEU A 250 -2.52 -23.88 13.60
C LEU A 250 -0.99 -23.91 13.52
N GLU A 251 -0.45 -24.45 12.44
CA GLU A 251 0.99 -24.64 12.25
C GLU A 251 1.48 -24.04 10.94
N HIS A 252 2.75 -23.65 10.93
CA HIS A 252 3.45 -23.23 9.72
C HIS A 252 4.08 -24.44 9.01
N PRO A 253 3.92 -24.63 7.69
CA PRO A 253 3.24 -23.74 6.74
C PRO A 253 1.72 -24.01 6.64
N MET A 254 0.93 -22.94 6.49
CA MET A 254 -0.51 -23.04 6.27
C MET A 254 -0.89 -23.32 4.81
N ASN A 255 -1.97 -24.08 4.63
CA ASN A 255 -2.58 -24.26 3.31
C ASN A 255 -3.34 -23.00 2.88
N THR A 256 -2.85 -22.33 1.82
CA THR A 256 -3.45 -21.09 1.29
C THR A 256 -4.91 -21.27 0.86
N LYS A 257 -5.29 -22.42 0.28
CA LYS A 257 -6.67 -22.66 -0.19
C LYS A 257 -7.63 -22.71 0.99
N ARG A 258 -7.28 -23.50 2.01
CA ARG A 258 -8.06 -23.61 3.26
C ARG A 258 -8.21 -22.25 3.95
N LEU A 259 -7.12 -21.47 4.04
CA LEU A 259 -7.17 -20.12 4.59
C LEU A 259 -8.11 -19.22 3.78
N THR A 260 -8.03 -19.29 2.45
CA THR A 260 -8.87 -18.50 1.56
C THR A 260 -10.35 -18.87 1.70
N GLU A 261 -10.67 -20.16 1.80
CA GLU A 261 -12.03 -20.65 2.04
C GLU A 261 -12.59 -20.12 3.36
N LYS A 262 -11.84 -20.24 4.46
CA LYS A 262 -12.27 -19.71 5.77
C LYS A 262 -12.37 -18.19 5.81
N ALA A 263 -11.45 -17.48 5.13
CA ALA A 263 -11.57 -16.05 4.96
C ALA A 263 -12.86 -15.68 4.20
N LYS A 264 -13.18 -16.38 3.12
CA LYS A 264 -14.43 -16.14 2.36
C LYS A 264 -15.69 -16.45 3.17
N GLU A 265 -15.67 -17.51 4.00
CA GLU A 265 -16.76 -17.79 4.94
C GLU A 265 -16.98 -16.59 5.89
N VAL A 266 -15.91 -16.07 6.51
CA VAL A 266 -15.97 -14.88 7.37
C VAL A 266 -16.51 -13.67 6.61
N LEU A 267 -15.99 -13.40 5.41
CA LEU A 267 -16.41 -12.27 4.56
C LEU A 267 -17.89 -12.35 4.15
N SER A 268 -18.43 -13.56 3.98
CA SER A 268 -19.85 -13.74 3.67
C SER A 268 -20.76 -13.21 4.78
N SER A 269 -20.33 -13.27 6.05
CA SER A 269 -21.07 -12.74 7.20
C SER A 269 -21.08 -11.21 7.26
N TRP A 270 -20.20 -10.54 6.52
CA TRP A 270 -20.07 -9.08 6.54
C TRP A 270 -20.97 -8.37 5.54
N LYS A 271 -21.67 -9.12 4.67
CA LYS A 271 -22.61 -8.57 3.67
C LYS A 271 -23.68 -7.65 4.28
N ASN A 272 -24.03 -7.87 5.56
CA ASN A 272 -25.04 -7.09 6.27
C ASN A 272 -24.46 -6.16 7.35
N LYS A 273 -23.13 -6.01 7.42
CA LYS A 273 -22.46 -5.16 8.42
C LYS A 273 -22.15 -3.77 7.85
N ARG A 274 -22.08 -2.77 8.74
CA ARG A 274 -21.52 -1.43 8.49
C ARG A 274 -21.98 -0.76 7.17
N GLY A 275 -23.25 -0.94 6.79
CA GLY A 275 -23.82 -0.29 5.60
C GLY A 275 -23.27 -0.79 4.27
N VAL A 276 -22.82 -2.05 4.21
CA VAL A 276 -22.52 -2.73 2.95
C VAL A 276 -23.77 -2.79 2.08
N SER A 277 -23.67 -2.25 0.87
CA SER A 277 -24.73 -2.24 -0.14
C SER A 277 -24.40 -3.13 -1.34
N VAL A 278 -23.11 -3.39 -1.56
CA VAL A 278 -22.62 -4.25 -2.65
C VAL A 278 -21.56 -5.20 -2.10
N SER A 279 -21.66 -6.48 -2.45
CA SER A 279 -20.63 -7.48 -2.23
C SER A 279 -20.53 -8.33 -3.49
N LEU A 280 -19.32 -8.48 -4.02
CA LEU A 280 -19.10 -9.28 -5.23
C LEU A 280 -19.09 -10.77 -4.90
N SER A 281 -19.70 -11.59 -5.75
CA SER A 281 -19.51 -13.05 -5.74
C SER A 281 -18.10 -13.41 -6.24
N ASP A 282 -17.73 -14.69 -6.12
CA ASP A 282 -16.44 -15.18 -6.62
C ASP A 282 -16.30 -15.02 -8.13
N GLU A 283 -17.37 -15.26 -8.90
CA GLU A 283 -17.40 -15.08 -10.35
C GLU A 283 -17.31 -13.60 -10.73
N GLU A 284 -18.00 -12.74 -9.98
CA GLU A 284 -17.96 -11.29 -10.18
C GLU A 284 -16.58 -10.72 -9.86
N LEU A 285 -15.98 -11.16 -8.77
CA LEU A 285 -14.62 -10.81 -8.38
C LEU A 285 -13.62 -11.25 -9.45
N ALA A 286 -13.71 -12.50 -9.92
CA ALA A 286 -12.85 -13.02 -10.99
C ALA A 286 -12.97 -12.18 -12.27
N SER A 287 -14.20 -11.78 -12.65
CA SER A 287 -14.38 -10.89 -13.80
C SER A 287 -13.81 -9.48 -13.57
N VAL A 288 -13.79 -8.95 -12.34
CA VAL A 288 -13.09 -7.69 -12.04
C VAL A 288 -11.58 -7.88 -12.15
N MET A 289 -11.03 -9.01 -11.69
CA MET A 289 -9.59 -9.29 -11.84
C MET A 289 -9.20 -9.38 -13.32
N THR A 290 -9.98 -10.07 -14.15
CA THR A 290 -9.76 -10.11 -15.61
C THR A 290 -9.87 -8.73 -16.25
N ASP A 291 -10.83 -7.91 -15.82
CA ASP A 291 -10.95 -6.52 -16.30
C ASP A 291 -9.71 -5.69 -15.92
N VAL A 292 -9.15 -5.87 -14.72
CA VAL A 292 -7.89 -5.24 -14.30
C VAL A 292 -6.72 -5.76 -15.13
N ASP A 293 -6.59 -7.08 -15.32
CA ASP A 293 -5.52 -7.69 -16.10
C ASP A 293 -5.51 -7.20 -17.56
N ASN A 294 -6.69 -7.04 -18.17
CA ASN A 294 -6.81 -6.48 -19.51
C ASN A 294 -6.27 -5.05 -19.56
N HIS A 295 -6.73 -4.17 -18.66
CA HIS A 295 -6.28 -2.76 -18.63
C HIS A 295 -4.80 -2.60 -18.29
N TRP A 296 -4.20 -3.56 -17.59
CA TRP A 296 -2.78 -3.57 -17.25
C TRP A 296 -1.91 -4.36 -18.24
N SER A 297 -2.51 -4.98 -19.25
CA SER A 297 -1.81 -5.65 -20.34
C SER A 297 -0.91 -4.69 -21.11
N ALA A 298 0.11 -5.22 -21.79
CA ALA A 298 1.04 -4.41 -22.57
C ALA A 298 0.33 -3.58 -23.67
N GLU A 299 -0.80 -4.08 -24.18
CA GLU A 299 -1.56 -3.45 -25.27
C GLU A 299 -2.45 -2.30 -24.77
N GLU A 300 -3.11 -2.47 -23.62
CA GLU A 300 -4.08 -1.48 -23.13
C GLU A 300 -3.52 -0.49 -22.12
N ARG A 301 -2.40 -0.82 -21.44
CA ARG A 301 -1.90 -0.04 -20.30
C ARG A 301 -1.63 1.43 -20.62
N ASP A 302 -1.06 1.74 -21.78
CA ASP A 302 -0.80 3.11 -22.19
C ASP A 302 -2.11 3.92 -22.31
N ASN A 303 -3.09 3.37 -23.02
CA ASN A 303 -4.39 3.98 -23.22
C ASN A 303 -5.14 4.14 -21.89
N PHE A 304 -5.10 3.11 -21.04
CA PHE A 304 -5.70 3.12 -19.71
C PHE A 304 -5.11 4.23 -18.83
N LEU A 305 -3.79 4.31 -18.71
CA LEU A 305 -3.13 5.31 -17.85
C LEU A 305 -3.31 6.73 -18.39
N LYS A 306 -3.28 6.93 -19.72
CA LYS A 306 -3.56 8.22 -20.36
C LYS A 306 -5.01 8.66 -20.10
N ARG A 307 -5.99 7.76 -20.27
CA ARG A 307 -7.41 8.02 -19.96
C ARG A 307 -7.59 8.41 -18.49
N LEU A 308 -6.98 7.66 -17.57
CA LEU A 308 -7.00 7.98 -16.15
C LEU A 308 -6.32 9.32 -15.84
N SER A 309 -5.21 9.65 -16.49
CA SER A 309 -4.55 10.94 -16.34
C SER A 309 -5.42 12.10 -16.86
N GLN A 310 -6.06 11.93 -18.02
CA GLN A 310 -6.92 12.95 -18.62
C GLN A 310 -8.15 13.27 -17.76
N SER A 311 -8.71 12.28 -17.04
CA SER A 311 -9.86 12.52 -16.16
C SER A 311 -9.59 13.54 -15.05
N TYR A 312 -8.32 13.74 -14.69
CA TYR A 312 -7.90 14.76 -13.71
C TYR A 312 -7.61 16.14 -14.30
N GLU A 313 -7.52 16.28 -15.63
CA GLU A 313 -7.13 17.53 -16.29
C GLU A 313 -7.96 18.75 -15.85
N PRO A 314 -9.30 18.66 -15.69
CA PRO A 314 -10.12 19.79 -15.23
C PRO A 314 -9.81 20.26 -13.79
N PHE A 315 -9.13 19.43 -13.00
CA PHE A 315 -8.85 19.67 -11.58
C PHE A 315 -7.40 20.08 -11.32
N ARG A 316 -6.55 20.05 -12.35
CA ARG A 316 -5.16 20.49 -12.22
C ARG A 316 -5.12 22.00 -12.14
N GLN A 317 -4.55 22.51 -11.06
CA GLN A 317 -4.19 23.92 -11.01
C GLN A 317 -2.82 24.09 -11.67
N VAL A 318 -2.80 24.71 -12.85
CA VAL A 318 -1.53 25.15 -13.45
C VAL A 318 -0.97 26.23 -12.53
N PRO A 319 0.28 26.11 -12.05
CA PRO A 319 0.91 27.19 -11.28
C PRO A 319 0.82 28.47 -12.11
N ALA A 320 0.18 29.51 -11.57
CA ALA A 320 0.19 30.82 -12.21
C ALA A 320 1.64 31.20 -12.45
N GLU A 321 2.01 31.52 -13.70
CA GLU A 321 3.33 32.05 -14.02
C GLU A 321 3.64 33.15 -13.00
N SER A 322 4.68 32.95 -12.21
CA SER A 322 5.15 33.96 -11.28
C SER A 322 5.39 35.23 -12.11
N LYS A 323 4.52 36.23 -11.98
CA LYS A 323 4.75 37.56 -12.56
C LYS A 323 6.12 37.98 -12.06
N LYS A 324 7.14 37.93 -12.94
CA LYS A 324 8.47 38.49 -12.69
C LYS A 324 8.25 39.88 -12.12
N GLY A 325 8.65 40.06 -10.86
CA GLY A 325 8.43 41.30 -10.13
C GLY A 325 8.92 42.48 -10.95
N LYS A 326 8.00 43.39 -11.30
CA LYS A 326 8.33 44.70 -11.85
C LYS A 326 9.25 45.43 -10.87
N SER A 327 10.49 45.63 -11.31
CA SER A 327 11.40 46.74 -10.99
C SER A 327 11.16 47.48 -9.67
N LYS A 328 12.10 47.30 -8.72
CA LYS A 328 12.44 48.32 -7.73
C LYS A 328 12.75 49.64 -8.46
N GLY A 329 11.96 50.68 -8.19
CA GLY A 329 12.19 52.00 -8.76
C GLY A 329 11.31 53.08 -8.14
N LYS A 330 11.71 53.58 -6.97
CA LYS A 330 12.00 55.00 -6.72
C LYS A 330 12.34 55.24 -5.25
N LYS A 331 13.58 55.69 -5.02
CA LYS A 331 14.02 56.34 -3.78
C LYS A 331 13.20 57.63 -3.61
N ALA A 332 12.64 57.85 -2.42
CA ALA A 332 12.21 59.17 -1.99
C ALA A 332 13.46 60.05 -1.76
N PRO A 333 13.47 61.33 -2.19
CA PRO A 333 14.48 62.26 -1.71
C PRO A 333 14.11 62.67 -0.28
N VAL A 334 15.09 62.63 0.58
CA VAL A 334 15.09 63.24 1.90
C VAL A 334 15.26 64.74 1.68
N GLU A 335 14.29 65.56 2.08
CA GLU A 335 14.50 66.99 2.30
C GLU A 335 14.88 67.21 3.77
N VAL A 336 16.03 67.83 3.95
CA VAL A 336 16.61 68.33 5.20
C VAL A 336 16.63 69.86 5.11
N GLU A 337 16.41 70.49 6.28
CA GLU A 337 16.59 71.90 6.63
C GLU A 337 15.52 72.89 6.10
N SER A 338 14.96 73.78 6.91
CA SER A 338 15.56 74.54 8.04
C SER A 338 14.52 74.93 9.10
#